data_AF-A0A9D5FLZ9-F1
#
_entry.id   AF-A0A9D5FLZ9-F1
#
_cell.length_a   1.000
_cell.length_b   1.000
_cell.length_c   1.000
_cell.angle_alpha   90.00
_cell.angle_beta   90.00
_cell.angle_gamma   90.00
#
_symmetry.space_group_name_H-M   'P 1'
#
loop_
_entity.id
_entity.type
_entity.pdbx_description
1 polymer ?
#
loop_
_entity_poly.entity_id
_entity_poly.type
_entity_poly.pdbx_seq_one_letter_code
_entity_poly.pdbx_strand_id
1 'polypeptide(L)'
;MVGRLAAAIVLSFAGCAFTQEAGDNAERARNKAAAEKMHQANLKQYEGKADFLVLPGLVADKTANRVTVLAETSGQEAGTIAEFLLISERSGHDYEAFSISYALPSDVVKALTFIGMQPGIPADEAAFRFWPKGERVIARCGLADSKNEKDFIRMERLLKNTRTEKVLPESGLVFVGSVMVDSREKPGQKVLAADEAEPNAIISTYNEKTTVLDLPRLSPQKSIYGQMVLNSGTKIPTNSLIKIVMEPEYPAARKRVKELLLSIAPRTGTKGQTLEDLEFKLTGGDGQPVGKNATLNSTLEAFSSLIEKGHDPFVTFKPDGRLTLKAIHDSYNILSSVESEKGIRIEPPPAGTLYFKAFLPPDVFRDRSSRGGQPWELRLALKDGKVDGILTRIEEIFPEDKVEIELKPYDYPVSSPESLRDEMAKHEVKFNVLLVFAPPEMTHDQLMTFVGLVRKTHPKIHVFLQTPEEPKAAREQK
;
A
#
# COMPACT_ATOMS: atom_id res chain seq x y z
N MET A 1 2.14 -34.09 62.74
CA MET A 1 2.35 -35.06 61.64
C MET A 1 2.02 -34.36 60.32
N VAL A 2 2.84 -33.37 59.94
CA VAL A 2 2.72 -32.58 58.71
C VAL A 2 4.14 -32.16 58.34
N GLY A 3 4.55 -32.41 57.10
CA GLY A 3 5.80 -31.90 56.57
C GLY A 3 6.55 -32.90 55.71
N ARG A 4 6.18 -32.97 54.43
CA ARG A 4 7.03 -33.28 53.25
C ARG A 4 6.15 -33.57 52.03
N LEU A 5 5.87 -32.56 51.21
CA LEU A 5 5.65 -32.72 49.75
C LEU A 5 5.55 -31.32 49.10
N ALA A 6 6.68 -30.70 48.76
CA ALA A 6 6.71 -29.51 47.90
C ALA A 6 8.14 -29.25 47.38
N ALA A 7 8.66 -30.18 46.58
CA ALA A 7 9.92 -29.98 45.84
C ALA A 7 9.95 -30.93 44.63
N ALA A 8 9.07 -30.72 43.64
CA ALA A 8 9.12 -31.47 42.37
C ALA A 8 8.47 -30.80 41.14
N ILE A 9 7.96 -29.55 41.19
CA ILE A 9 7.19 -28.96 40.06
C ILE A 9 7.72 -27.57 39.64
N VAL A 10 9.05 -27.37 39.62
CA VAL A 10 9.64 -26.14 39.03
C VAL A 10 10.77 -26.44 38.02
N LEU A 11 11.21 -27.70 37.86
CA LEU A 11 12.28 -28.04 36.90
C LEU A 11 11.83 -28.48 35.49
N SER A 12 10.53 -28.63 35.21
CA SER A 12 10.07 -29.15 33.91
C SER A 12 9.77 -28.09 32.84
N PHE A 13 9.65 -26.80 33.18
CA PHE A 13 9.37 -25.76 32.18
C PHE A 13 10.63 -25.18 31.51
N ALA A 14 11.78 -25.15 32.22
CA ALA A 14 13.04 -24.70 31.62
C ALA A 14 13.65 -25.74 30.66
N GLY A 15 13.38 -27.04 30.87
CA GLY A 15 13.86 -28.11 30.01
C GLY A 15 13.22 -28.10 28.61
N CYS A 16 11.90 -27.91 28.51
CA CYS A 16 11.19 -27.96 27.23
C CYS A 16 11.58 -26.83 26.27
N ALA A 17 11.74 -25.59 26.77
CA ALA A 17 12.13 -24.45 25.93
C ALA A 17 13.55 -24.60 25.37
N PHE A 18 14.52 -25.01 26.21
CA PHE A 18 15.90 -25.26 25.76
C PHE A 18 16.02 -26.45 24.80
N THR A 19 15.21 -27.51 24.96
CA THR A 19 15.23 -28.65 24.03
C THR A 19 14.57 -28.34 22.69
N GLN A 20 13.55 -27.48 22.67
CA GLN A 20 12.88 -27.06 21.44
C GLN A 20 13.77 -26.13 20.62
N GLU A 21 14.39 -25.13 21.26
CA GLU A 21 15.33 -24.21 20.60
C GLU A 21 16.59 -24.93 20.09
N ALA A 22 17.11 -25.93 20.83
CA ALA A 22 18.22 -26.76 20.36
C ALA A 22 17.82 -27.70 19.20
N GLY A 23 16.58 -28.21 19.21
CA GLY A 23 16.01 -29.02 18.14
C GLY A 23 15.89 -28.24 16.84
N ASP A 24 15.24 -27.07 16.90
CA ASP A 24 15.01 -26.18 15.75
C ASP A 24 16.34 -25.73 15.11
N ASN A 25 17.35 -25.43 15.93
CA ASN A 25 18.69 -25.10 15.45
C ASN A 25 19.37 -26.25 14.70
N ALA A 26 19.18 -27.50 15.12
CA ALA A 26 19.73 -28.67 14.43
C ALA A 26 19.01 -28.92 13.09
N GLU A 27 17.70 -28.71 13.01
CA GLU A 27 16.93 -28.89 11.77
C GLU A 27 17.32 -27.84 10.73
N ARG A 28 17.36 -26.57 11.15
CA ARG A 28 17.81 -25.46 10.31
C ARG A 28 19.22 -25.68 9.77
N ALA A 29 20.15 -26.16 10.59
CA ALA A 29 21.50 -26.50 10.15
C ALA A 29 21.53 -27.62 9.09
N ARG A 30 20.69 -28.66 9.25
CA ARG A 30 20.55 -29.75 8.26
C ARG A 30 19.99 -29.23 6.94
N ASN A 31 18.93 -28.43 6.99
CA ASN A 31 18.29 -27.88 5.79
C ASN A 31 19.24 -26.95 5.04
N LYS A 32 19.99 -26.10 5.75
CA LYS A 32 21.02 -25.22 5.17
C LYS A 32 22.12 -26.01 4.46
N ALA A 33 22.62 -27.08 5.10
CA ALA A 33 23.63 -27.95 4.48
C ALA A 33 23.08 -28.66 3.23
N ALA A 34 21.81 -29.08 3.24
CA ALA A 34 21.15 -29.66 2.09
C ALA A 34 20.97 -28.64 0.95
N ALA A 35 20.56 -27.41 1.26
CA ALA A 35 20.42 -26.32 0.30
C ALA A 35 21.77 -25.97 -0.36
N GLU A 36 22.85 -25.90 0.42
CA GLU A 36 24.20 -25.67 -0.10
C GLU A 36 24.65 -26.81 -1.04
N LYS A 37 24.41 -28.06 -0.64
CA LYS A 37 24.71 -29.22 -1.51
C LYS A 37 23.94 -29.15 -2.83
N MET A 38 22.67 -28.74 -2.79
CA MET A 38 21.85 -28.55 -4.00
C MET A 38 22.36 -27.39 -4.85
N HIS A 39 22.79 -26.28 -4.24
CA HIS A 39 23.40 -25.16 -4.95
C HIS A 39 24.66 -25.59 -5.70
N GLN A 40 25.59 -26.32 -5.05
CA GLN A 40 26.79 -26.86 -5.68
C GLN A 40 26.47 -27.85 -6.81
N ALA A 41 25.42 -28.66 -6.67
CA ALA A 41 24.96 -29.54 -7.74
C ALA A 41 24.41 -28.75 -8.95
N ASN A 42 23.63 -27.70 -8.68
CA ASN A 42 23.08 -26.83 -9.73
C ASN A 42 24.17 -26.07 -10.48
N LEU A 43 25.20 -25.55 -9.80
CA LEU A 43 26.35 -24.91 -10.44
C LEU A 43 27.01 -25.82 -11.47
N LYS A 44 27.23 -27.10 -11.12
CA LYS A 44 27.79 -28.10 -12.04
C LYS A 44 26.83 -28.47 -13.17
N GLN A 45 25.54 -28.66 -12.85
CA GLN A 45 24.53 -29.09 -13.83
C GLN A 45 24.26 -28.04 -14.91
N TYR A 46 24.34 -26.76 -14.56
CA TYR A 46 24.00 -25.64 -15.44
C TYR A 46 25.21 -24.82 -15.89
N GLU A 47 26.43 -25.30 -15.64
CA GLU A 47 27.67 -24.66 -16.08
C GLU A 47 27.65 -24.37 -17.58
N GLY A 48 27.95 -23.12 -17.96
CA GLY A 48 27.98 -22.66 -19.35
C GLY A 48 26.62 -22.51 -20.04
N LYS A 49 25.50 -22.79 -19.37
CA LYS A 49 24.15 -22.67 -19.97
C LYS A 49 23.57 -21.28 -19.76
N ALA A 50 23.61 -20.44 -20.79
CA ALA A 50 23.20 -19.03 -20.73
C ALA A 50 21.72 -18.79 -20.38
N ASP A 51 20.85 -19.78 -20.58
CA ASP A 51 19.43 -19.70 -20.23
C ASP A 51 19.16 -19.97 -18.73
N PHE A 52 20.20 -20.28 -17.96
CA PHE A 52 20.11 -20.51 -16.52
C PHE A 52 20.90 -19.46 -15.74
N LEU A 53 20.30 -18.99 -14.65
CA LEU A 53 20.97 -18.21 -13.62
C LEU A 53 20.92 -19.01 -12.32
N VAL A 54 22.11 -19.33 -11.79
CA VAL A 54 22.25 -20.05 -10.52
C VAL A 54 22.81 -19.10 -9.47
N LEU A 55 22.09 -18.93 -8.37
CA LEU A 55 22.46 -18.10 -7.21
C LEU A 55 22.32 -18.95 -5.93
N PRO A 56 22.88 -18.53 -4.79
CA PRO A 56 22.68 -19.24 -3.53
C PRO A 56 21.19 -19.48 -3.26
N GLY A 57 20.82 -20.74 -3.02
CA GLY A 57 19.43 -21.14 -2.78
C GLY A 57 18.46 -20.93 -3.96
N LEU A 58 18.92 -20.59 -5.17
CA LEU A 58 18.03 -20.19 -6.26
C LEU A 58 18.51 -20.66 -7.64
N VAL A 59 17.56 -21.06 -8.48
CA VAL A 59 17.78 -21.27 -9.93
C VAL A 59 16.68 -20.56 -10.72
N ALA A 60 17.06 -19.78 -11.72
CA ALA A 60 16.15 -19.23 -12.72
C ALA A 60 16.40 -19.87 -14.08
N ASP A 61 15.32 -20.30 -14.74
CA ASP A 61 15.29 -20.88 -16.08
C ASP A 61 14.51 -19.94 -16.99
N LYS A 62 15.23 -19.31 -17.92
CA LYS A 62 14.68 -18.33 -18.86
C LYS A 62 13.78 -18.99 -19.89
N THR A 63 14.10 -20.20 -20.33
CA THR A 63 13.32 -20.94 -21.33
C THR A 63 11.99 -21.38 -20.75
N ALA A 64 11.98 -21.82 -19.50
CA ALA A 64 10.76 -22.18 -18.78
C ALA A 64 10.00 -20.97 -18.18
N ASN A 65 10.55 -19.75 -18.23
CA ASN A 65 10.05 -18.57 -17.53
C ASN A 65 9.79 -18.83 -16.04
N ARG A 66 10.77 -19.43 -15.36
CA ARG A 66 10.59 -19.96 -14.01
C ARG A 66 11.74 -19.60 -13.09
N VAL A 67 11.41 -19.26 -11.84
CA VAL A 67 12.37 -19.15 -10.73
C VAL A 67 12.02 -20.19 -9.67
N THR A 68 13.01 -20.94 -9.19
CA THR A 68 12.88 -21.88 -8.09
C THR A 68 13.77 -21.43 -6.94
N VAL A 69 13.17 -21.19 -5.79
CA VAL A 69 13.82 -20.76 -4.55
C VAL A 69 13.77 -21.91 -3.54
N LEU A 70 14.90 -22.21 -2.91
CA LEU A 70 14.97 -23.09 -1.75
C LEU A 70 14.71 -22.27 -0.50
N ALA A 71 13.86 -22.81 0.34
CA ALA A 71 13.49 -22.22 1.62
C ALA A 71 13.24 -23.34 2.62
N GLU A 72 13.11 -22.99 3.89
CA GLU A 72 12.54 -23.87 4.90
C GLU A 72 11.26 -23.26 5.45
N THR A 73 10.28 -24.08 5.80
CA THR A 73 9.15 -23.60 6.61
C THR A 73 9.65 -23.24 8.00
N SER A 74 9.10 -22.20 8.60
CA SER A 74 9.35 -21.88 10.00
C SER A 74 8.74 -22.94 10.95
N GLY A 75 9.04 -22.81 12.24
CA GLY A 75 8.42 -23.59 13.31
C GLY A 75 6.97 -23.22 13.61
N GLN A 76 6.34 -22.35 12.80
CA GLN A 76 5.03 -21.79 13.08
C GLN A 76 3.89 -22.79 12.84
N GLU A 77 3.02 -22.94 13.84
CA GLU A 77 1.84 -23.79 13.76
C GLU A 77 0.67 -23.13 13.01
N ALA A 78 -0.26 -23.96 12.55
CA ALA A 78 -1.48 -23.46 11.95
C ALA A 78 -2.30 -22.62 12.96
N GLY A 79 -2.89 -21.53 12.48
CA GLY A 79 -3.62 -20.58 13.32
C GLY A 79 -2.76 -19.46 13.90
N THR A 80 -1.43 -19.55 13.82
CA THR A 80 -0.56 -18.44 14.22
C THR A 80 -0.61 -17.31 13.19
N ILE A 81 -0.46 -16.07 13.66
CA ILE A 81 -0.39 -14.87 12.83
C ILE A 81 0.80 -14.98 11.88
N ALA A 82 0.57 -14.65 10.60
CA ALA A 82 1.60 -14.63 9.58
C ALA A 82 1.60 -13.28 8.84
N GLU A 83 2.60 -12.48 9.13
CA GLU A 83 2.88 -11.20 8.47
C GLU A 83 3.65 -11.40 7.16
N PHE A 84 4.35 -12.53 7.03
CA PHE A 84 5.16 -12.83 5.85
C PHE A 84 4.96 -14.26 5.36
N LEU A 85 4.98 -14.42 4.05
CA LEU A 85 4.98 -15.74 3.42
C LEU A 85 6.41 -16.24 3.20
N LEU A 86 7.34 -15.32 2.94
CA LEU A 86 8.75 -15.62 2.69
C LEU A 86 9.61 -14.44 3.12
N ILE A 87 10.53 -14.68 4.03
CA ILE A 87 11.59 -13.73 4.46
C ILE A 87 12.96 -14.30 4.10
N SER A 88 14.00 -13.49 4.15
CA SER A 88 15.38 -13.99 4.02
C SER A 88 15.93 -14.53 5.34
N GLU A 89 16.99 -15.35 5.29
CA GLU A 89 17.77 -15.78 6.48
C GLU A 89 18.31 -14.64 7.35
N ARG A 90 18.33 -13.40 6.85
CA ARG A 90 18.84 -12.23 7.59
C ARG A 90 17.79 -11.59 8.49
N SER A 91 16.53 -11.95 8.36
CA SER A 91 15.47 -11.34 9.16
C SER A 91 15.38 -11.94 10.56
N GLY A 92 15.11 -11.10 11.54
CA GLY A 92 14.69 -11.52 12.88
C GLY A 92 13.21 -11.91 13.03
N HIS A 93 12.41 -11.92 11.96
CA HIS A 93 10.94 -12.12 11.99
C HIS A 93 10.49 -13.54 11.61
N ASP A 94 11.29 -14.58 11.87
CA ASP A 94 10.90 -15.96 11.56
C ASP A 94 9.69 -16.45 12.37
N TYR A 95 9.41 -15.83 13.51
CA TYR A 95 8.23 -16.09 14.34
C TYR A 95 6.90 -15.56 13.76
N GLU A 96 6.95 -14.75 12.71
CA GLU A 96 5.79 -14.18 12.01
C GLU A 96 5.75 -14.55 10.52
N ALA A 97 6.66 -15.42 10.08
CA ALA A 97 6.78 -15.84 8.69
C ALA A 97 6.41 -17.31 8.51
N PHE A 98 5.84 -17.65 7.35
CA PHE A 98 5.65 -19.05 6.95
C PHE A 98 6.97 -19.75 6.61
N SER A 99 7.91 -19.05 5.96
CA SER A 99 9.14 -19.66 5.48
C SER A 99 10.32 -18.70 5.40
N ILE A 100 11.53 -19.25 5.50
CA ILE A 100 12.82 -18.56 5.42
C ILE A 100 13.56 -19.01 4.16
N SER A 101 13.93 -18.05 3.30
CA SER A 101 14.66 -18.28 2.06
C SER A 101 16.16 -18.34 2.28
N TYR A 102 16.81 -19.30 1.60
CA TYR A 102 18.28 -19.34 1.46
C TYR A 102 18.82 -18.40 0.37
N ALA A 103 17.95 -17.75 -0.38
CA ALA A 103 18.32 -16.72 -1.34
C ALA A 103 18.11 -15.32 -0.73
N LEU A 104 18.92 -14.34 -1.15
CA LEU A 104 18.67 -12.96 -0.77
C LEU A 104 17.46 -12.40 -1.53
N PRO A 105 16.75 -11.40 -0.98
CA PRO A 105 15.70 -10.70 -1.72
C PRO A 105 16.21 -10.12 -3.05
N SER A 106 17.42 -9.56 -3.09
CA SER A 106 18.08 -9.13 -4.33
C SER A 106 18.32 -10.25 -5.34
N ASP A 107 18.60 -11.48 -4.90
CA ASP A 107 18.73 -12.63 -5.79
C ASP A 107 17.40 -12.98 -6.45
N VAL A 108 16.29 -12.88 -5.70
CA VAL A 108 14.93 -13.10 -6.23
C VAL A 108 14.58 -12.02 -7.27
N VAL A 109 14.88 -10.74 -6.99
CA VAL A 109 14.69 -9.64 -7.96
C VAL A 109 15.49 -9.89 -9.23
N LYS A 110 16.77 -10.25 -9.08
CA LYS A 110 17.67 -10.55 -10.21
C LYS A 110 17.16 -11.74 -11.03
N ALA A 111 16.66 -12.78 -10.37
CA ALA A 111 16.10 -13.97 -11.00
C ALA A 111 14.82 -13.70 -11.79
N LEU A 112 13.86 -12.97 -11.21
CA LEU A 112 12.63 -12.59 -11.90
C LEU A 112 12.91 -11.67 -13.10
N THR A 113 13.89 -10.77 -12.95
CA THR A 113 14.36 -9.91 -14.06
C THR A 113 15.05 -10.73 -15.15
N PHE A 114 15.86 -11.72 -14.78
CA PHE A 114 16.56 -12.61 -15.70
C PHE A 114 15.59 -13.38 -16.62
N ILE A 115 14.43 -13.82 -16.08
CA ILE A 115 13.36 -14.45 -16.88
C ILE A 115 12.47 -13.43 -17.63
N GLY A 116 12.85 -12.16 -17.67
CA GLY A 116 12.20 -11.13 -18.48
C GLY A 116 11.08 -10.35 -17.78
N MET A 117 10.87 -10.51 -16.48
CA MET A 117 9.98 -9.62 -15.73
C MET A 117 10.64 -8.26 -15.50
N GLN A 118 9.81 -7.26 -15.19
CA GLN A 118 10.28 -5.95 -14.77
C GLN A 118 9.69 -5.64 -13.40
N PRO A 119 10.50 -5.14 -12.45
CA PRO A 119 9.97 -4.73 -11.16
C PRO A 119 8.99 -3.57 -11.37
N GLY A 120 7.88 -3.66 -10.64
CA GLY A 120 6.87 -2.64 -10.57
C GLY A 120 7.23 -1.50 -9.62
N ILE A 121 6.21 -0.92 -9.01
CA ILE A 121 6.32 0.14 -8.01
C ILE A 121 5.56 -0.32 -6.76
N PRO A 122 6.21 -0.37 -5.59
CA PRO A 122 5.56 -0.78 -4.35
C PRO A 122 4.54 0.26 -3.88
N ALA A 123 3.65 -0.14 -2.97
CA ALA A 123 2.82 0.81 -2.25
C ALA A 123 3.70 1.76 -1.41
N ASP A 124 3.26 3.01 -1.29
CA ASP A 124 3.89 4.06 -0.49
C ASP A 124 2.83 5.09 -0.09
N GLU A 125 2.30 4.94 1.13
CA GLU A 125 1.27 5.83 1.66
C GLU A 125 1.75 7.29 1.74
N ALA A 126 3.05 7.51 2.01
CA ALA A 126 3.62 8.87 2.07
C ALA A 126 3.62 9.56 0.70
N ALA A 127 3.67 8.77 -0.38
CA ALA A 127 3.55 9.23 -1.76
C ALA A 127 2.12 9.11 -2.32
N PHE A 128 1.11 8.82 -1.49
CA PHE A 128 -0.29 8.57 -1.90
C PHE A 128 -0.44 7.40 -2.90
N ARG A 129 0.49 6.44 -2.88
CA ARG A 129 0.42 5.22 -3.67
C ARG A 129 -0.10 4.10 -2.80
N PHE A 130 -1.39 3.86 -2.85
CA PHE A 130 -2.02 2.85 -1.99
C PHE A 130 -2.06 1.45 -2.60
N TRP A 131 -1.81 1.35 -3.91
CA TRP A 131 -1.83 0.09 -4.64
C TRP A 131 -0.43 -0.24 -5.15
N PRO A 132 0.09 -1.46 -4.91
CA PRO A 132 1.29 -1.93 -5.58
C PRO A 132 1.00 -2.13 -7.07
N LYS A 133 1.90 -1.63 -7.92
CA LYS A 133 1.75 -1.63 -9.36
C LYS A 133 2.80 -2.51 -10.00
N GLY A 134 2.41 -3.60 -10.64
CA GLY A 134 3.35 -4.52 -11.29
C GLY A 134 2.67 -5.75 -11.87
N GLU A 135 3.41 -6.50 -12.67
CA GLU A 135 2.94 -7.77 -13.22
C GLU A 135 2.84 -8.85 -12.13
N ARG A 136 2.05 -9.89 -12.39
CA ARG A 136 1.75 -10.93 -11.41
C ARG A 136 2.75 -12.08 -11.45
N VAL A 137 3.12 -12.54 -10.26
CA VAL A 137 3.90 -13.75 -10.02
C VAL A 137 3.00 -14.77 -9.35
N ILE A 138 2.87 -15.94 -9.98
CA ILE A 138 2.24 -17.11 -9.41
C ILE A 138 3.30 -17.85 -8.60
N ALA A 139 3.13 -17.88 -7.28
CA ALA A 139 4.02 -18.57 -6.38
C ALA A 139 3.36 -19.83 -5.81
N ARG A 140 4.07 -20.96 -5.86
CA ARG A 140 3.64 -22.25 -5.35
C ARG A 140 4.74 -22.87 -4.49
N CYS A 141 4.40 -23.51 -3.39
CA CYS A 141 5.38 -24.20 -2.54
C CYS A 141 5.06 -25.68 -2.36
N GLY A 142 6.10 -26.49 -2.19
CA GLY A 142 5.99 -27.89 -1.81
C GLY A 142 7.31 -28.41 -1.26
N LEU A 143 7.29 -29.64 -0.72
CA LEU A 143 8.50 -30.28 -0.19
C LEU A 143 9.59 -30.38 -1.26
N ALA A 144 10.84 -30.12 -0.89
CA ALA A 144 11.94 -30.03 -1.83
C ALA A 144 12.24 -31.37 -2.54
N ASP A 145 11.96 -32.49 -1.89
CA ASP A 145 12.12 -33.85 -2.40
C ASP A 145 10.91 -34.36 -3.20
N SER A 146 9.80 -33.60 -3.23
CA SER A 146 8.63 -33.96 -4.02
C SER A 146 8.97 -34.03 -5.50
N LYS A 147 8.62 -35.16 -6.12
CA LYS A 147 8.76 -35.40 -7.56
C LYS A 147 7.55 -34.89 -8.36
N ASN A 148 6.47 -34.54 -7.68
CA ASN A 148 5.21 -34.17 -8.31
C ASN A 148 4.84 -32.73 -7.96
N GLU A 149 5.13 -31.80 -8.85
CA GLU A 149 4.79 -30.39 -8.66
C GLU A 149 3.28 -30.12 -8.60
N LYS A 150 2.43 -31.08 -8.98
CA LYS A 150 0.96 -30.96 -8.80
C LYS A 150 0.56 -30.91 -7.32
N ASP A 151 1.44 -31.38 -6.43
CA ASP A 151 1.21 -31.35 -4.99
C ASP A 151 1.62 -29.99 -4.39
N PHE A 152 2.16 -29.07 -5.19
CA PHE A 152 2.55 -27.75 -4.72
C PHE A 152 1.31 -26.88 -4.52
N ILE A 153 1.30 -26.17 -3.40
CA ILE A 153 0.18 -25.35 -2.96
C ILE A 153 0.47 -23.89 -3.33
N ARG A 154 -0.55 -23.17 -3.80
CA ARG A 154 -0.47 -21.71 -4.00
C ARG A 154 -0.15 -21.02 -2.69
N MET A 155 0.83 -20.12 -2.69
CA MET A 155 1.25 -19.41 -1.47
C MET A 155 0.08 -18.66 -0.82
N GLU A 156 -0.86 -18.15 -1.61
CA GLU A 156 -2.07 -17.48 -1.11
C GLU A 156 -2.96 -18.41 -0.25
N ARG A 157 -2.96 -19.72 -0.53
CA ARG A 157 -3.73 -20.73 0.22
C ARG A 157 -3.11 -21.13 1.55
N LEU A 158 -1.87 -20.71 1.81
CA LEU A 158 -1.21 -20.90 3.09
C LEU A 158 -1.78 -19.98 4.17
N LEU A 159 -2.51 -18.94 3.79
CA LEU A 159 -3.08 -17.96 4.69
C LEU A 159 -4.59 -18.08 4.73
N LYS A 160 -5.15 -17.89 5.92
CA LYS A 160 -6.58 -17.74 6.17
C LYS A 160 -6.83 -16.38 6.81
N ASN A 161 -7.80 -15.65 6.27
CA ASN A 161 -8.26 -14.42 6.90
C ASN A 161 -9.24 -14.77 8.03
N THR A 162 -8.94 -14.37 9.27
CA THR A 162 -9.72 -14.75 10.47
C THR A 162 -11.12 -14.14 10.48
N ARG A 163 -11.31 -12.97 9.86
CA ARG A 163 -12.62 -12.30 9.79
C ARG A 163 -13.58 -12.99 8.81
N THR A 164 -13.07 -13.49 7.69
CA THR A 164 -13.89 -14.10 6.63
C THR A 164 -13.85 -15.63 6.63
N GLU A 165 -12.94 -16.21 7.42
CA GLU A 165 -12.61 -17.64 7.49
C GLU A 165 -12.20 -18.26 6.14
N LYS A 166 -11.91 -17.43 5.13
CA LYS A 166 -11.52 -17.86 3.80
C LYS A 166 -10.02 -17.72 3.61
N VAL A 167 -9.46 -18.60 2.78
CA VAL A 167 -8.10 -18.43 2.26
C VAL A 167 -8.03 -17.20 1.37
N LEU A 168 -6.83 -16.67 1.16
CA LEU A 168 -6.65 -15.56 0.23
C LEU A 168 -6.99 -16.00 -1.21
N PRO A 169 -7.63 -15.12 -2.01
CA PRO A 169 -7.84 -15.36 -3.43
C PRO A 169 -6.52 -15.59 -4.18
N GLU A 170 -6.50 -16.59 -5.06
CA GLU A 170 -5.38 -16.95 -5.94
C GLU A 170 -5.16 -15.94 -7.08
N SER A 171 -4.91 -14.69 -6.70
CA SER A 171 -4.82 -13.53 -7.58
C SER A 171 -3.41 -13.25 -8.11
N GLY A 172 -2.41 -14.01 -7.63
CA GLY A 172 -1.00 -13.77 -7.92
C GLY A 172 -0.44 -12.62 -7.09
N LEU A 173 0.86 -12.67 -6.83
CA LEU A 173 1.60 -11.63 -6.10
C LEU A 173 2.08 -10.55 -7.07
N VAL A 174 2.21 -9.30 -6.62
CA VAL A 174 2.69 -8.19 -7.45
C VAL A 174 4.21 -8.15 -7.39
N PHE A 175 4.90 -8.27 -8.53
CA PHE A 175 6.34 -8.03 -8.53
C PHE A 175 6.63 -6.54 -8.47
N VAL A 176 7.06 -6.06 -7.30
CA VAL A 176 7.37 -4.64 -7.03
C VAL A 176 8.85 -4.39 -6.80
N GLY A 177 9.63 -5.44 -6.51
CA GLY A 177 11.09 -5.40 -6.49
C GLY A 177 11.74 -4.83 -5.22
N SER A 178 10.98 -4.21 -4.31
CA SER A 178 11.46 -3.42 -3.16
C SER A 178 12.07 -2.07 -3.58
N VAL A 179 12.03 -1.09 -2.66
CA VAL A 179 12.66 0.22 -2.88
C VAL A 179 14.16 0.19 -2.69
N MET A 180 14.86 1.10 -3.36
CA MET A 180 16.29 1.32 -3.17
C MET A 180 16.54 2.30 -2.02
N VAL A 181 17.45 1.96 -1.11
CA VAL A 181 17.90 2.79 0.02
C VAL A 181 19.42 2.97 -0.02
N ASP A 182 19.94 3.96 0.70
CA ASP A 182 21.38 4.08 0.88
C ASP A 182 21.91 2.94 1.74
N SER A 183 23.00 2.31 1.30
CA SER A 183 23.63 1.24 2.05
C SER A 183 24.21 1.77 3.36
N ARG A 184 23.93 1.07 4.46
CA ARG A 184 24.49 1.36 5.77
C ARG A 184 25.99 1.06 5.83
N GLU A 185 26.43 0.07 5.06
CA GLU A 185 27.83 -0.38 5.05
C GLU A 185 28.69 0.35 4.00
N LYS A 186 28.08 0.80 2.90
CA LYS A 186 28.78 1.38 1.75
C LYS A 186 28.22 2.76 1.39
N PRO A 187 28.74 3.84 1.99
CA PRO A 187 28.30 5.20 1.70
C PRO A 187 28.32 5.52 0.20
N GLY A 188 27.22 6.06 -0.32
CA GLY A 188 27.07 6.40 -1.74
C GLY A 188 26.58 5.26 -2.64
N GLN A 189 26.45 4.03 -2.12
CA GLN A 189 25.84 2.92 -2.85
C GLN A 189 24.36 2.79 -2.50
N LYS A 190 23.51 2.61 -3.51
CA LYS A 190 22.12 2.19 -3.32
C LYS A 190 22.02 0.66 -3.30
N VAL A 191 21.22 0.14 -2.37
CA VAL A 191 20.90 -1.29 -2.23
C VAL A 191 19.40 -1.47 -2.08
N LEU A 192 18.91 -2.70 -2.23
CA LEU A 192 17.51 -3.00 -1.97
C LEU A 192 17.21 -2.92 -0.48
N ALA A 193 16.12 -2.26 -0.12
CA ALA A 193 15.70 -2.17 1.28
C ALA A 193 15.43 -3.56 1.87
N ALA A 194 14.88 -4.49 1.09
CA ALA A 194 14.69 -5.87 1.52
C ALA A 194 16.00 -6.56 1.94
N ASP A 195 17.18 -6.12 1.51
CA ASP A 195 18.45 -6.76 1.89
C ASP A 195 19.05 -6.21 3.20
N GLU A 196 18.71 -4.97 3.58
CA GLU A 196 19.35 -4.25 4.71
C GLU A 196 18.38 -3.77 5.80
N ALA A 197 17.07 -3.70 5.52
CA ALA A 197 16.05 -3.29 6.48
C ALA A 197 15.16 -4.46 6.84
N GLU A 198 14.98 -4.68 8.14
CA GLU A 198 13.92 -5.55 8.65
C GLU A 198 12.58 -5.09 8.06
N PRO A 199 11.70 -6.03 7.66
CA PRO A 199 11.75 -7.47 7.96
C PRO A 199 12.49 -8.32 6.90
N ASN A 200 13.29 -7.73 6.01
CA ASN A 200 13.92 -8.42 4.89
C ASN A 200 12.98 -9.33 4.07
N ALA A 201 11.73 -8.87 3.90
CA ALA A 201 10.65 -9.68 3.34
C ALA A 201 10.76 -9.82 1.82
N ILE A 202 10.64 -11.06 1.34
CA ILE A 202 10.49 -11.37 -0.09
C ILE A 202 9.01 -11.36 -0.46
N ILE A 203 8.14 -11.91 0.38
CA ILE A 203 6.69 -11.94 0.18
C ILE A 203 5.99 -11.47 1.46
N SER A 204 5.38 -10.29 1.42
CA SER A 204 4.57 -9.75 2.52
C SER A 204 3.09 -10.14 2.41
N THR A 205 2.40 -10.22 3.55
CA THR A 205 0.93 -10.43 3.62
C THR A 205 0.15 -9.12 3.74
N TYR A 206 0.85 -7.98 3.73
CA TYR A 206 0.31 -6.62 3.62
C TYR A 206 1.10 -5.81 2.59
N ASN A 207 0.58 -4.63 2.24
CA ASN A 207 1.30 -3.69 1.40
C ASN A 207 2.50 -3.12 2.16
N GLU A 208 3.69 -3.49 1.70
CA GLU A 208 4.96 -3.16 2.35
C GLU A 208 5.93 -2.59 1.31
N LYS A 209 6.37 -1.36 1.53
CA LYS A 209 7.23 -0.64 0.59
C LYS A 209 8.56 -1.35 0.34
N THR A 210 9.03 -2.08 1.34
CA THR A 210 10.32 -2.76 1.34
C THR A 210 10.26 -4.21 0.84
N THR A 211 9.10 -4.77 0.47
CA THR A 211 9.01 -6.16 0.01
C THR A 211 9.32 -6.34 -1.48
N VAL A 212 9.69 -7.54 -1.92
CA VAL A 212 9.92 -7.87 -3.34
C VAL A 212 8.61 -8.21 -4.07
N LEU A 213 7.75 -9.02 -3.44
CA LEU A 213 6.44 -9.43 -3.93
C LEU A 213 5.35 -8.98 -2.95
N ASP A 214 4.40 -8.20 -3.45
CA ASP A 214 3.33 -7.57 -2.65
C ASP A 214 1.96 -8.23 -2.94
N LEU A 215 0.95 -7.97 -2.13
CA LEU A 215 -0.42 -8.39 -2.38
C LEU A 215 -1.13 -7.48 -3.40
N PRO A 216 -1.97 -8.03 -4.30
CA PRO A 216 -2.63 -7.28 -5.37
C PRO A 216 -3.85 -6.45 -4.91
N ARG A 217 -3.93 -6.15 -3.61
CA ARG A 217 -5.10 -5.58 -2.93
C ARG A 217 -4.65 -4.50 -1.93
N LEU A 218 -5.58 -3.61 -1.58
CA LEU A 218 -5.37 -2.61 -0.53
C LEU A 218 -5.42 -3.28 0.85
N SER A 219 -4.24 -3.59 1.37
CA SER A 219 -4.01 -4.26 2.65
C SER A 219 -2.91 -3.52 3.42
N PRO A 220 -3.13 -2.25 3.85
CA PRO A 220 -2.15 -1.59 4.72
C PRO A 220 -2.05 -2.35 6.05
N GLN A 221 -0.84 -2.45 6.61
CA GLN A 221 -0.57 -3.29 7.79
C GLN A 221 -1.56 -3.02 8.93
N LYS A 222 -1.81 -1.74 9.24
CA LYS A 222 -2.75 -1.30 10.30
C LYS A 222 -4.18 -1.82 10.13
N SER A 223 -4.61 -2.13 8.90
CA SER A 223 -5.96 -2.61 8.61
C SER A 223 -6.08 -4.13 8.66
N ILE A 224 -4.97 -4.86 8.54
CA ILE A 224 -4.97 -6.33 8.49
C ILE A 224 -4.16 -7.00 9.60
N TYR A 225 -3.52 -6.22 10.46
CA TYR A 225 -2.73 -6.71 11.59
C TYR A 225 -3.53 -7.72 12.42
N GLY A 226 -2.95 -8.89 12.67
CA GLY A 226 -3.58 -10.00 13.39
C GLY A 226 -4.75 -10.69 12.67
N GLN A 227 -5.06 -10.33 11.42
CA GLN A 227 -6.17 -10.94 10.67
C GLN A 227 -5.74 -12.07 9.73
N MET A 228 -4.44 -12.23 9.47
CA MET A 228 -3.91 -13.27 8.60
C MET A 228 -3.21 -14.33 9.43
N VAL A 229 -3.69 -15.58 9.36
CA VAL A 229 -3.13 -16.70 10.09
C VAL A 229 -2.75 -17.85 9.15
N LEU A 230 -1.80 -18.69 9.56
CA LEU A 230 -1.45 -19.90 8.83
C LEU A 230 -2.64 -20.86 8.74
N ASN A 231 -2.88 -21.38 7.53
CA ASN A 231 -4.01 -22.23 7.23
C ASN A 231 -3.75 -23.69 7.64
N SER A 232 -4.58 -24.23 8.53
CA SER A 232 -4.54 -25.63 8.99
C SER A 232 -4.87 -26.65 7.89
N GLY A 233 -5.44 -26.22 6.77
CA GLY A 233 -5.70 -27.09 5.61
C GLY A 233 -4.45 -27.48 4.82
N THR A 234 -3.27 -26.94 5.16
CA THR A 234 -2.01 -27.23 4.45
C THR A 234 -1.30 -28.42 5.10
N LYS A 235 -0.71 -29.30 4.29
CA LYS A 235 -0.01 -30.52 4.76
C LYS A 235 1.51 -30.39 4.71
N ILE A 236 2.03 -29.17 4.78
CA ILE A 236 3.48 -28.92 4.78
C ILE A 236 3.93 -28.93 6.25
N PRO A 237 4.79 -29.88 6.67
CA PRO A 237 5.31 -29.90 8.03
C PRO A 237 6.19 -28.68 8.30
N THR A 238 6.28 -28.27 9.55
CA THR A 238 7.22 -27.23 10.01
C THR A 238 8.67 -27.68 9.83
N ASN A 239 9.61 -26.72 9.89
CA ASN A 239 11.06 -26.94 9.76
C ASN A 239 11.51 -27.80 8.56
N SER A 240 10.68 -27.88 7.51
CA SER A 240 10.92 -28.72 6.34
C SER A 240 11.57 -27.92 5.22
N LEU A 241 12.55 -28.53 4.55
CA LEU A 241 13.10 -27.99 3.31
C LEU A 241 12.04 -28.02 2.19
N ILE A 242 11.75 -26.85 1.64
CA ILE A 242 10.75 -26.64 0.59
C ILE A 242 11.36 -26.00 -0.66
N LYS A 243 10.64 -26.13 -1.76
CA LYS A 243 10.83 -25.36 -2.99
C LYS A 243 9.67 -24.39 -3.15
N ILE A 244 9.99 -23.15 -3.47
CA ILE A 244 9.03 -22.15 -3.92
C ILE A 244 9.28 -21.90 -5.40
N VAL A 245 8.29 -22.22 -6.22
CA VAL A 245 8.30 -22.01 -7.66
C VAL A 245 7.53 -20.74 -7.97
N MET A 246 8.17 -19.83 -8.69
CA MET A 246 7.64 -18.53 -9.09
C MET A 246 7.64 -18.42 -10.62
N GLU A 247 6.48 -18.08 -11.19
CA GLU A 247 6.28 -17.96 -12.63
C GLU A 247 5.45 -16.70 -12.91
N PRO A 248 5.69 -15.97 -14.03
CA PRO A 248 4.77 -14.93 -14.47
C PRO A 248 3.37 -15.51 -14.70
N GLU A 249 2.31 -14.77 -14.32
CA GLU A 249 0.93 -15.20 -14.58
C GLU A 249 0.66 -15.37 -16.09
N TYR A 250 1.19 -14.45 -16.89
CA TYR A 250 1.02 -14.43 -18.34
C TYR A 250 2.35 -14.57 -19.07
N PRO A 251 2.33 -15.15 -20.29
CA PRO A 251 3.44 -14.99 -21.22
C PRO A 251 3.77 -13.50 -21.45
N ALA A 252 5.04 -13.18 -21.71
CA ALA A 252 5.55 -11.81 -21.77
C ALA A 252 4.75 -10.84 -22.68
N ALA A 253 4.07 -11.35 -23.71
CA ALA A 253 3.27 -10.56 -24.65
C ALA A 253 1.97 -9.98 -24.05
N ARG A 254 1.46 -10.54 -22.94
CA ARG A 254 0.24 -10.06 -22.27
C ARG A 254 0.62 -9.40 -20.95
N LYS A 255 0.21 -8.15 -20.79
CA LYS A 255 0.41 -7.37 -19.57
C LYS A 255 -0.90 -7.23 -18.81
N ARG A 256 -0.85 -7.41 -17.49
CA ARG A 256 -1.97 -7.11 -16.61
C ARG A 256 -2.08 -5.61 -16.39
N VAL A 257 -0.98 -4.91 -16.19
CA VAL A 257 -0.99 -3.46 -15.91
C VAL A 257 -1.40 -2.67 -17.15
N LYS A 258 -2.38 -1.78 -16.98
CA LYS A 258 -2.77 -0.79 -18.00
C LYS A 258 -2.71 0.60 -17.38
N GLU A 259 -1.70 1.37 -17.77
CA GLU A 259 -1.56 2.78 -17.43
C GLU A 259 -2.58 3.60 -18.22
N LEU A 260 -3.35 4.41 -17.52
CA LEU A 260 -4.39 5.25 -18.08
C LEU A 260 -4.29 6.67 -17.52
N LEU A 261 -4.59 7.65 -18.36
CA LEU A 261 -4.80 9.03 -17.97
C LEU A 261 -6.27 9.38 -18.18
N LEU A 262 -6.96 9.73 -17.09
CA LEU A 262 -8.30 10.29 -17.13
C LEU A 262 -8.22 11.82 -16.98
N SER A 263 -8.47 12.52 -18.09
CA SER A 263 -8.60 13.98 -18.07
C SER A 263 -10.08 14.37 -17.99
N ILE A 264 -10.42 15.26 -17.06
CA ILE A 264 -11.77 15.84 -16.97
C ILE A 264 -11.68 17.32 -17.23
N ALA A 265 -12.51 17.83 -18.14
CA ALA A 265 -12.60 19.25 -18.44
C ALA A 265 -14.05 19.68 -18.65
N PRO A 266 -14.36 20.99 -18.53
CA PRO A 266 -15.63 21.50 -19.04
C PRO A 266 -15.74 21.24 -20.54
N ARG A 267 -16.89 20.75 -20.97
CA ARG A 267 -17.24 20.65 -22.39
C ARG A 267 -17.20 22.05 -23.00
N THR A 268 -16.84 22.12 -24.28
CA THR A 268 -16.84 23.40 -25.00
C THR A 268 -18.22 24.05 -24.93
N GLY A 269 -18.26 25.30 -24.47
CA GLY A 269 -19.50 26.09 -24.32
C GLY A 269 -20.26 25.89 -23.01
N THR A 270 -19.80 25.05 -22.08
CA THR A 270 -20.43 24.87 -20.76
C THR A 270 -19.63 25.57 -19.65
N LYS A 271 -20.24 25.69 -18.47
CA LYS A 271 -19.59 26.26 -17.27
C LYS A 271 -18.90 25.21 -16.40
N GLY A 272 -18.98 23.92 -16.77
CA GLY A 272 -18.37 22.82 -16.01
C GLY A 272 -18.95 22.67 -14.59
N GLN A 273 -20.26 22.89 -14.42
CA GLN A 273 -20.89 22.94 -13.10
C GLN A 273 -21.52 21.61 -12.67
N THR A 274 -22.01 20.83 -13.64
CA THR A 274 -22.59 19.50 -13.42
C THR A 274 -21.79 18.43 -14.15
N LEU A 275 -22.06 17.15 -13.91
CA LEU A 275 -21.39 16.04 -14.61
C LEU A 275 -21.68 16.03 -16.12
N GLU A 276 -22.88 16.47 -16.52
CA GLU A 276 -23.31 16.56 -17.92
C GLU A 276 -22.54 17.64 -18.69
N ASP A 277 -22.06 18.67 -17.98
CA ASP A 277 -21.23 19.73 -18.53
C ASP A 277 -19.79 19.28 -18.79
N LEU A 278 -19.39 18.08 -18.37
CA LEU A 278 -18.00 17.63 -18.42
C LEU A 278 -17.72 16.76 -19.65
N GLU A 279 -16.44 16.78 -20.03
CA GLU A 279 -15.81 15.88 -20.96
C GLU A 279 -14.85 14.98 -20.19
N PHE A 280 -15.03 13.66 -20.31
CA PHE A 280 -14.21 12.64 -19.66
C PHE A 280 -13.36 11.94 -20.72
N LYS A 281 -12.10 12.36 -20.86
CA LYS A 281 -11.19 11.80 -21.86
C LYS A 281 -10.26 10.79 -21.21
N LEU A 282 -10.40 9.53 -21.59
CA LEU A 282 -9.54 8.44 -21.17
C LEU A 282 -8.52 8.10 -22.26
N THR A 283 -7.23 8.09 -21.93
CA THR A 283 -6.15 7.72 -22.84
C THR A 283 -5.24 6.66 -22.22
N GLY A 284 -4.68 5.79 -23.04
CA GLY A 284 -3.66 4.83 -22.65
C GLY A 284 -2.30 5.48 -22.42
N GLY A 285 -1.37 4.72 -21.84
CA GLY A 285 0.02 5.16 -21.66
C GLY A 285 0.77 5.44 -22.98
N ASP A 286 0.25 4.98 -24.12
CA ASP A 286 0.70 5.31 -25.48
C ASP A 286 0.07 6.61 -26.03
N GLY A 287 -0.77 7.28 -25.25
CA GLY A 287 -1.50 8.49 -25.61
C GLY A 287 -2.75 8.23 -26.47
N GLN A 288 -3.04 6.98 -26.83
CA GLN A 288 -4.20 6.67 -27.67
C GLN A 288 -5.50 6.71 -26.85
N PRO A 289 -6.63 7.16 -27.43
CA PRO A 289 -7.92 7.13 -26.76
C PRO A 289 -8.33 5.71 -26.36
N VAL A 290 -8.83 5.56 -25.13
CA VAL A 290 -9.37 4.31 -24.60
C VAL A 290 -10.86 4.53 -24.34
N GLY A 291 -11.70 4.14 -25.29
CA GLY A 291 -13.15 4.38 -25.24
C GLY A 291 -13.69 4.89 -26.57
N LYS A 292 -15.02 4.97 -26.68
CA LYS A 292 -15.69 5.37 -27.91
C LYS A 292 -15.90 6.88 -28.00
N ASN A 293 -16.13 7.53 -26.86
CA ASN A 293 -16.39 8.96 -26.75
C ASN A 293 -15.91 9.50 -25.40
N ALA A 294 -15.88 10.82 -25.27
CA ALA A 294 -15.36 11.49 -24.08
C ALA A 294 -16.45 11.74 -23.03
N THR A 295 -17.14 10.68 -22.60
CA THR A 295 -18.22 10.72 -21.60
C THR A 295 -17.90 9.85 -20.39
N LEU A 296 -18.56 10.13 -19.26
CA LEU A 296 -18.43 9.31 -18.05
C LEU A 296 -18.82 7.85 -18.32
N ASN A 297 -19.96 7.61 -18.98
CA ASN A 297 -20.43 6.25 -19.26
C ASN A 297 -19.43 5.47 -20.13
N SER A 298 -18.91 6.07 -21.21
CA SER A 298 -17.89 5.40 -22.03
C SER A 298 -16.59 5.16 -21.27
N THR A 299 -16.25 6.00 -20.28
CA THR A 299 -15.09 5.79 -19.41
C THR A 299 -15.30 4.59 -18.50
N LEU A 300 -16.47 4.50 -17.85
CA LEU A 300 -16.82 3.36 -16.98
C LEU A 300 -16.91 2.04 -17.76
N GLU A 301 -17.52 2.05 -18.96
CA GLU A 301 -17.54 0.90 -19.87
C GLU A 301 -16.12 0.44 -20.27
N ALA A 302 -15.22 1.40 -20.52
CA ALA A 302 -13.84 1.09 -20.85
C ALA A 302 -13.11 0.44 -19.67
N PHE A 303 -13.31 0.94 -18.44
CA PHE A 303 -12.77 0.31 -17.23
C PHE A 303 -13.29 -1.12 -17.06
N SER A 304 -14.60 -1.33 -17.13
CA SER A 304 -15.21 -2.66 -17.03
C SER A 304 -14.66 -3.61 -18.09
N SER A 305 -14.54 -3.17 -19.35
CA SER A 305 -14.00 -4.01 -20.43
C SER A 305 -12.55 -4.41 -20.19
N LEU A 306 -11.71 -3.52 -19.65
CA LEU A 306 -10.33 -3.84 -19.30
C LEU A 306 -10.26 -4.87 -18.17
N ILE A 307 -11.07 -4.69 -17.13
CA ILE A 307 -11.13 -5.59 -15.97
C ILE A 307 -11.61 -6.99 -16.38
N GLU A 308 -12.67 -7.08 -17.19
CA GLU A 308 -13.19 -8.35 -17.72
C GLU A 308 -12.16 -9.09 -18.58
N LYS A 309 -11.29 -8.35 -19.27
CA LYS A 309 -10.15 -8.89 -20.03
C LYS A 309 -8.95 -9.26 -19.14
N GLY A 310 -9.08 -9.15 -17.82
CA GLY A 310 -8.05 -9.50 -16.85
C GLY A 310 -6.91 -8.47 -16.74
N HIS A 311 -7.18 -7.19 -17.07
CA HIS A 311 -6.24 -6.11 -16.84
C HIS A 311 -6.51 -5.42 -15.50
N ASP A 312 -5.47 -4.80 -14.95
CA ASP A 312 -5.51 -3.92 -13.79
C ASP A 312 -5.30 -2.48 -14.27
N PRO A 313 -6.37 -1.66 -14.37
CA PRO A 313 -6.26 -0.27 -14.81
C PRO A 313 -5.68 0.60 -13.67
N PHE A 314 -4.54 1.21 -13.93
CA PHE A 314 -3.93 2.22 -13.07
C PHE A 314 -4.20 3.59 -13.67
N VAL A 315 -4.98 4.42 -12.97
CA VAL A 315 -5.56 5.65 -13.50
C VAL A 315 -4.92 6.84 -12.82
N THR A 316 -4.16 7.61 -13.60
CA THR A 316 -3.77 8.97 -13.21
C THR A 316 -4.91 9.92 -13.54
N PHE A 317 -5.32 10.71 -12.56
CA PHE A 317 -6.39 11.68 -12.72
C PHE A 317 -5.85 13.08 -12.97
N LYS A 318 -6.42 13.78 -13.95
CA LYS A 318 -6.05 15.15 -14.29
C LYS A 318 -7.30 16.03 -14.45
N PRO A 319 -7.72 16.75 -13.40
CA PRO A 319 -8.78 17.73 -13.53
C PRO A 319 -8.29 18.98 -14.24
N ASP A 320 -9.14 19.56 -15.08
CA ASP A 320 -8.97 20.92 -15.55
C ASP A 320 -9.24 21.90 -14.40
N GLY A 321 -8.41 22.93 -14.32
CA GLY A 321 -8.48 23.96 -13.29
C GLY A 321 -9.78 24.75 -13.23
N ARG A 322 -10.50 24.83 -14.35
CA ARG A 322 -11.76 25.57 -14.49
C ARG A 322 -12.97 24.85 -13.90
N LEU A 323 -12.83 23.57 -13.54
CA LEU A 323 -13.91 22.80 -12.92
C LEU A 323 -14.28 23.39 -11.57
N THR A 324 -15.57 23.41 -11.24
CA THR A 324 -16.01 23.78 -9.89
C THR A 324 -15.65 22.70 -8.88
N LEU A 325 -15.49 23.06 -7.61
CA LEU A 325 -15.22 22.11 -6.54
C LEU A 325 -16.36 21.09 -6.39
N LYS A 326 -17.61 21.49 -6.69
CA LYS A 326 -18.73 20.56 -6.79
C LYS A 326 -18.53 19.51 -7.88
N ALA A 327 -18.19 19.91 -9.10
CA ALA A 327 -17.97 18.99 -10.21
C ALA A 327 -16.80 18.03 -9.93
N ILE A 328 -15.73 18.52 -9.30
CA ILE A 328 -14.59 17.73 -8.83
C ILE A 328 -15.04 16.70 -7.79
N HIS A 329 -15.75 17.14 -6.75
CA HIS A 329 -16.26 16.27 -5.69
C HIS A 329 -17.17 15.17 -6.24
N ASP A 330 -18.13 15.52 -7.10
CA ASP A 330 -19.07 14.56 -7.69
C ASP A 330 -18.34 13.53 -8.57
N SER A 331 -17.38 13.99 -9.39
CA SER A 331 -16.55 13.10 -10.21
C SER A 331 -15.73 12.15 -9.34
N TYR A 332 -15.11 12.67 -8.28
CA TYR A 332 -14.31 11.87 -7.35
C TYR A 332 -15.13 10.88 -6.54
N ASN A 333 -16.35 11.22 -6.15
CA ASN A 333 -17.25 10.29 -5.47
C ASN A 333 -17.55 9.07 -6.35
N ILE A 334 -17.82 9.30 -7.63
CA ILE A 334 -18.02 8.22 -8.61
C ILE A 334 -16.74 7.39 -8.79
N LEU A 335 -15.59 8.02 -8.95
CA LEU A 335 -14.31 7.32 -9.08
C LEU A 335 -13.97 6.49 -7.82
N SER A 336 -14.29 7.01 -6.63
CA SER A 336 -14.14 6.28 -5.37
C SER A 336 -14.99 5.01 -5.35
N SER A 337 -16.18 5.03 -5.95
CA SER A 337 -17.07 3.86 -5.98
C SER A 337 -16.54 2.71 -6.86
N VAL A 338 -15.66 3.02 -7.82
CA VAL A 338 -15.06 2.03 -8.73
C VAL A 338 -13.60 1.72 -8.40
N GLU A 339 -12.99 2.42 -7.44
CA GLU A 339 -11.68 2.07 -6.89
C GLU A 339 -11.80 0.82 -6.01
N SER A 340 -11.27 -0.32 -6.48
CA SER A 340 -11.29 -1.57 -5.70
C SER A 340 -10.32 -2.63 -6.26
N GLU A 341 -10.15 -3.75 -5.55
CA GLU A 341 -9.37 -4.91 -6.01
C GLU A 341 -9.89 -5.47 -7.35
N LYS A 342 -11.19 -5.32 -7.63
CA LYS A 342 -11.81 -5.73 -8.91
C LYS A 342 -12.20 -4.54 -9.78
N GLY A 343 -11.63 -3.37 -9.50
CA GLY A 343 -11.97 -2.11 -10.13
C GLY A 343 -10.73 -1.43 -10.71
N ILE A 344 -10.71 -0.10 -10.65
CA ILE A 344 -9.53 0.69 -11.00
C ILE A 344 -8.64 0.90 -9.77
N ARG A 345 -7.37 1.24 -10.01
CA ARG A 345 -6.42 1.69 -9.00
C ARG A 345 -6.05 3.13 -9.31
N ILE A 346 -6.30 4.03 -8.36
CA ILE A 346 -5.99 5.44 -8.58
C ILE A 346 -4.54 5.70 -8.20
N GLU A 347 -3.80 6.28 -9.14
CA GLU A 347 -2.40 6.65 -8.96
C GLU A 347 -2.25 7.89 -8.08
N PRO A 348 -1.05 8.13 -7.51
CA PRO A 348 -0.71 9.40 -6.87
C PRO A 348 -1.11 10.62 -7.72
N PRO A 349 -1.45 11.75 -7.08
CA PRO A 349 -1.85 12.93 -7.81
C PRO A 349 -0.66 13.50 -8.59
N PRO A 350 -0.89 14.09 -9.78
CA PRO A 350 0.14 14.88 -10.45
C PRO A 350 0.71 15.97 -9.53
N ALA A 351 2.00 16.29 -9.73
CA ALA A 351 2.65 17.39 -9.02
C ALA A 351 1.77 18.66 -9.10
N GLY A 352 1.62 19.35 -7.97
CA GLY A 352 0.77 20.54 -7.92
C GLY A 352 -0.70 20.26 -7.61
N THR A 353 -1.17 19.01 -7.55
CA THR A 353 -2.60 18.69 -7.23
C THR A 353 -2.76 17.91 -5.92
N LEU A 354 -3.96 17.91 -5.33
CA LEU A 354 -4.29 17.09 -4.16
C LEU A 354 -4.71 15.68 -4.60
N TYR A 355 -4.46 14.69 -3.73
CA TYR A 355 -5.01 13.35 -3.94
C TYR A 355 -6.53 13.38 -3.90
N PHE A 356 -7.22 12.58 -4.71
CA PHE A 356 -8.67 12.72 -4.89
C PHE A 356 -9.48 12.56 -3.60
N LYS A 357 -9.05 11.67 -2.68
CA LYS A 357 -9.69 11.50 -1.36
C LYS A 357 -9.56 12.73 -0.45
N ALA A 358 -8.72 13.71 -0.79
CA ALA A 358 -8.73 15.02 -0.13
C ALA A 358 -10.09 15.68 -0.22
N PHE A 359 -10.84 15.47 -1.30
CA PHE A 359 -12.17 16.03 -1.54
C PHE A 359 -13.30 15.13 -1.03
N LEU A 360 -12.98 13.95 -0.48
CA LEU A 360 -13.95 13.03 0.12
C LEU A 360 -13.57 12.74 1.59
N PRO A 361 -13.33 13.78 2.41
CA PRO A 361 -12.96 13.56 3.80
C PRO A 361 -14.14 12.96 4.59
N PRO A 362 -13.88 12.16 5.63
CA PRO A 362 -14.92 11.69 6.54
C PRO A 362 -15.66 12.85 7.21
N ASP A 363 -16.99 12.81 7.27
CA ASP A 363 -17.80 13.88 7.87
C ASP A 363 -17.54 14.11 9.37
N VAL A 364 -17.00 13.11 10.09
CA VAL A 364 -16.59 13.26 11.50
C VAL A 364 -15.54 14.36 11.67
N PHE A 365 -14.75 14.65 10.63
CA PHE A 365 -13.80 15.76 10.64
C PHE A 365 -14.46 17.14 10.50
N ARG A 366 -15.78 17.25 10.32
CA ARG A 366 -16.49 18.54 10.35
C ARG A 366 -16.79 18.98 11.78
N ASP A 367 -17.09 18.03 12.67
CA ASP A 367 -17.40 18.33 14.07
C ASP A 367 -16.13 18.37 14.91
N ARG A 368 -15.85 19.51 15.56
CA ARG A 368 -14.63 19.70 16.36
C ARG A 368 -14.58 18.79 17.58
N SER A 369 -15.74 18.42 18.15
CA SER A 369 -15.84 17.64 19.39
C SER A 369 -15.59 16.14 19.18
N SER A 370 -15.74 15.64 17.96
CA SER A 370 -15.55 14.23 17.63
C SER A 370 -14.18 13.91 17.00
N ARG A 371 -13.32 14.92 16.79
CA ARG A 371 -11.97 14.73 16.27
C ARG A 371 -11.00 14.34 17.40
N GLY A 372 -10.04 13.47 17.09
CA GLY A 372 -8.94 13.15 18.00
C GLY A 372 -7.87 14.24 18.12
N GLY A 373 -8.03 15.38 17.45
CA GLY A 373 -7.12 16.52 17.51
C GLY A 373 -7.67 17.72 16.71
N GLN A 374 -7.03 18.87 16.87
CA GLN A 374 -7.52 20.15 16.33
C GLN A 374 -6.57 20.73 15.26
N PRO A 375 -6.60 20.21 14.02
CA PRO A 375 -5.87 20.81 12.91
C PRO A 375 -6.41 22.19 12.57
N TRP A 376 -5.62 22.97 11.84
CA TRP A 376 -6.07 24.27 11.31
C TRP A 376 -7.30 24.11 10.43
N GLU A 377 -8.26 25.02 10.57
CA GLU A 377 -9.39 25.15 9.65
C GLU A 377 -9.18 26.37 8.75
N LEU A 378 -9.45 26.25 7.46
CA LEU A 378 -9.44 27.36 6.51
C LEU A 378 -10.81 27.45 5.86
N ARG A 379 -11.58 28.48 6.20
CA ARG A 379 -12.89 28.75 5.60
C ARG A 379 -12.70 29.75 4.48
N LEU A 380 -12.99 29.35 3.26
CA LEU A 380 -12.87 30.18 2.08
C LEU A 380 -14.23 30.72 1.64
N ALA A 381 -14.22 31.87 1.01
CA ALA A 381 -15.37 32.50 0.37
C ALA A 381 -14.96 33.11 -0.97
N LEU A 382 -15.92 33.27 -1.87
CA LEU A 382 -15.75 34.06 -3.08
C LEU A 382 -16.40 35.44 -2.88
N LYS A 383 -15.61 36.49 -3.06
CA LYS A 383 -16.07 37.89 -3.05
C LYS A 383 -15.61 38.55 -4.34
N ASP A 384 -16.55 38.99 -5.18
CA ASP A 384 -16.27 39.63 -6.48
C ASP A 384 -15.30 38.83 -7.36
N GLY A 385 -15.44 37.49 -7.36
CA GLY A 385 -14.57 36.57 -8.11
C GLY A 385 -13.18 36.33 -7.51
N LYS A 386 -12.85 36.96 -6.38
CA LYS A 386 -11.62 36.74 -5.62
C LYS A 386 -11.87 35.78 -4.46
N VAL A 387 -10.86 34.98 -4.16
CA VAL A 387 -10.86 34.09 -2.98
C VAL A 387 -10.44 34.90 -1.76
N ASP A 388 -11.25 34.85 -0.72
CA ASP A 388 -10.95 35.39 0.61
C ASP A 388 -11.12 34.26 1.64
N GLY A 389 -10.55 34.40 2.83
CA GLY A 389 -10.57 33.33 3.81
C GLY A 389 -10.40 33.74 5.26
N ILE A 390 -10.79 32.83 6.15
CA ILE A 390 -10.56 32.89 7.58
C ILE A 390 -9.82 31.61 7.96
N LEU A 391 -8.60 31.78 8.48
CA LEU A 391 -7.81 30.72 9.07
C LEU A 391 -8.16 30.65 10.56
N THR A 392 -8.58 29.50 11.06
CA THR A 392 -8.93 29.28 12.46
C THR A 392 -7.96 28.32 13.11
N ARG A 393 -7.29 28.78 14.18
CA ARG A 393 -6.55 27.93 15.13
C ARG A 393 -7.51 27.53 16.25
N ILE A 394 -7.47 26.28 16.69
CA ILE A 394 -8.30 25.83 17.81
C ILE A 394 -7.35 25.35 18.91
N GLU A 395 -7.49 25.91 20.11
CA GLU A 395 -6.77 25.45 21.30
C GLU A 395 -7.66 24.54 22.14
N GLU A 396 -7.08 23.42 22.58
CA GLU A 396 -7.67 22.52 23.56
C GLU A 396 -7.26 22.98 24.96
N ILE A 397 -8.25 23.40 25.74
CA ILE A 397 -8.08 23.80 27.14
C ILE A 397 -8.55 22.62 28.00
N PHE A 398 -7.68 22.17 28.90
CA PHE A 398 -7.93 21.08 29.84
C PHE A 398 -8.18 21.68 31.23
N PRO A 399 -9.44 21.88 31.66
CA PRO A 399 -9.73 22.43 32.98
C PRO A 399 -9.41 21.40 34.06
N GLU A 400 -8.83 21.83 35.19
CA GLU A 400 -8.47 20.91 36.29
C GLU A 400 -9.70 20.20 36.91
N ASP A 401 -10.88 20.84 36.85
CA ASP A 401 -12.10 20.40 37.52
C ASP A 401 -13.14 19.74 36.58
N LYS A 402 -12.80 19.51 35.31
CA LYS A 402 -13.73 18.91 34.32
C LYS A 402 -13.05 17.84 33.49
N VAL A 403 -13.82 16.80 33.16
CA VAL A 403 -13.39 15.75 32.21
C VAL A 403 -13.51 16.23 30.75
N GLU A 404 -14.38 17.19 30.49
CA GLU A 404 -14.61 17.71 29.14
C GLU A 404 -13.56 18.76 28.74
N ILE A 405 -13.01 18.59 27.53
CA ILE A 405 -12.06 19.51 26.92
C ILE A 405 -12.82 20.73 26.39
N GLU A 406 -12.38 21.94 26.76
CA GLU A 406 -12.92 23.17 26.22
C GLU A 406 -12.16 23.57 24.95
N LEU A 407 -12.88 23.81 23.85
CA LEU A 407 -12.29 24.16 22.55
C LEU A 407 -12.42 25.66 22.29
N LYS A 408 -11.28 26.36 22.18
CA LYS A 408 -11.25 27.81 21.96
C LYS A 408 -10.70 28.16 20.57
N PRO A 409 -11.55 28.64 19.64
CA PRO A 409 -11.11 29.06 18.31
C PRO A 409 -10.52 30.48 18.32
N TYR A 410 -9.53 30.70 17.46
CA TYR A 410 -8.92 32.00 17.16
C TYR A 410 -8.88 32.18 15.64
N ASP A 411 -9.53 33.24 15.16
CA ASP A 411 -9.71 33.50 13.74
C ASP A 411 -8.72 34.56 13.24
N TYR A 412 -8.14 34.30 12.08
CA TYR A 412 -7.19 35.16 11.40
C TYR A 412 -7.64 35.39 9.95
N PRO A 413 -7.98 36.62 9.56
CA PRO A 413 -8.32 36.93 8.17
C PRO A 413 -7.12 36.69 7.25
N VAL A 414 -7.34 35.96 6.15
CA VAL A 414 -6.33 35.64 5.14
C VAL A 414 -6.92 35.88 3.75
N SER A 415 -6.54 36.97 3.11
CA SER A 415 -7.11 37.42 1.82
C SER A 415 -6.28 37.02 0.60
N SER A 416 -5.17 36.30 0.81
CA SER A 416 -4.23 35.87 -0.24
C SER A 416 -3.45 34.61 0.17
N PRO A 417 -2.91 33.85 -0.79
CA PRO A 417 -1.99 32.73 -0.50
C PRO A 417 -0.81 33.14 0.39
N GLU A 418 -0.26 34.34 0.19
CA GLU A 418 0.85 34.89 0.96
C GLU A 418 0.45 35.15 2.40
N SER A 419 -0.70 35.81 2.61
CA SER A 419 -1.22 36.05 3.97
C SER A 419 -1.51 34.75 4.73
N LEU A 420 -2.00 33.71 4.04
CA LEU A 420 -2.20 32.39 4.62
C LEU A 420 -0.87 31.78 5.10
N ARG A 421 0.14 31.77 4.22
CA ARG A 421 1.49 31.28 4.57
C ARG A 421 2.08 32.06 5.74
N ASP A 422 2.04 33.38 5.67
CA ASP A 422 2.67 34.25 6.67
C ASP A 422 1.98 34.14 8.02
N GLU A 423 0.66 34.00 8.06
CA GLU A 423 -0.06 33.77 9.31
C GLU A 423 0.29 32.40 9.90
N MET A 424 0.23 31.32 9.12
CA MET A 424 0.59 29.99 9.62
C MET A 424 2.03 29.91 10.13
N ALA A 425 2.96 30.65 9.53
CA ALA A 425 4.37 30.68 9.92
C ALA A 425 4.64 31.40 11.26
N LYS A 426 3.70 32.22 11.76
CA LYS A 426 3.80 32.87 13.08
C LYS A 426 3.59 31.89 14.24
N HIS A 427 3.02 30.73 13.97
CA HIS A 427 2.61 29.76 14.97
C HIS A 427 3.38 28.45 14.80
N GLU A 428 3.57 27.73 15.90
CA GLU A 428 4.15 26.40 15.87
C GLU A 428 3.22 25.42 15.13
N VAL A 429 3.80 24.60 14.26
CA VAL A 429 3.05 23.57 13.53
C VAL A 429 2.84 22.36 14.44
N LYS A 430 1.69 22.32 15.10
CA LYS A 430 1.27 21.15 15.91
C LYS A 430 0.76 19.99 15.05
N PHE A 431 0.08 20.30 13.95
CA PHE A 431 -0.49 19.32 13.03
C PHE A 431 -0.18 19.71 11.58
N ASN A 432 0.40 18.78 10.81
CA ASN A 432 0.69 18.97 9.38
C ASN A 432 -0.57 18.72 8.50
N VAL A 433 -1.75 19.07 9.00
CA VAL A 433 -3.07 18.83 8.40
C VAL A 433 -3.84 20.16 8.32
N LEU A 434 -4.50 20.40 7.18
CA LEU A 434 -5.37 21.57 6.96
C LEU A 434 -6.77 21.12 6.53
N LEU A 435 -7.80 21.55 7.25
CA LEU A 435 -9.20 21.33 6.89
C LEU A 435 -9.75 22.56 6.18
N VAL A 436 -9.98 22.46 4.88
CA VAL A 436 -10.48 23.54 4.04
C VAL A 436 -11.99 23.40 3.86
N PHE A 437 -12.74 24.45 4.17
CA PHE A 437 -14.17 24.56 3.89
C PHE A 437 -14.34 25.58 2.77
N ALA A 438 -14.80 25.14 1.61
CA ALA A 438 -14.85 25.98 0.42
C ALA A 438 -16.23 25.93 -0.25
N PRO A 439 -16.66 27.04 -0.89
CA PRO A 439 -17.91 27.09 -1.62
C PRO A 439 -17.90 26.16 -2.85
N PRO A 440 -19.01 25.49 -3.15
CA PRO A 440 -19.09 24.51 -4.24
C PRO A 440 -18.78 25.10 -5.63
N GLU A 441 -19.04 26.39 -5.83
CA GLU A 441 -18.83 27.13 -7.07
C GLU A 441 -17.39 27.63 -7.28
N MET A 442 -16.54 27.57 -6.26
CA MET A 442 -15.11 27.85 -6.40
C MET A 442 -14.50 26.91 -7.45
N THR A 443 -13.58 27.41 -8.25
CA THR A 443 -12.86 26.57 -9.21
C THR A 443 -11.71 25.82 -8.55
N HIS A 444 -11.35 24.68 -9.13
CA HIS A 444 -10.20 23.90 -8.68
C HIS A 444 -8.91 24.73 -8.68
N ASP A 445 -8.65 25.53 -9.71
CA ASP A 445 -7.47 26.40 -9.77
C ASP A 445 -7.46 27.47 -8.69
N GLN A 446 -8.62 28.08 -8.39
CA GLN A 446 -8.73 29.05 -7.30
C GLN A 446 -8.34 28.43 -5.96
N LEU A 447 -8.87 27.23 -5.65
CA LEU A 447 -8.51 26.50 -4.44
C LEU A 447 -7.01 26.16 -4.42
N MET A 448 -6.52 25.54 -5.49
CA MET A 448 -5.14 25.03 -5.56
C MET A 448 -4.12 26.17 -5.50
N THR A 449 -4.42 27.32 -6.10
CA THR A 449 -3.61 28.54 -5.98
C THR A 449 -3.60 29.04 -4.54
N PHE A 450 -4.76 29.11 -3.88
CA PHE A 450 -4.88 29.64 -2.52
C PHE A 450 -4.08 28.83 -1.50
N VAL A 451 -4.19 27.50 -1.56
CA VAL A 451 -3.48 26.61 -0.61
C VAL A 451 -2.05 26.29 -1.05
N GLY A 452 -1.64 26.66 -2.26
CA GLY A 452 -0.40 26.22 -2.90
C GLY A 452 0.85 26.47 -2.05
N LEU A 453 0.94 27.64 -1.42
CA LEU A 453 2.12 28.05 -0.64
C LEU A 453 2.29 27.31 0.69
N VAL A 454 1.23 26.70 1.24
CA VAL A 454 1.27 26.00 2.53
C VAL A 454 1.35 24.48 2.42
N ARG A 455 1.25 23.93 1.20
CA ARG A 455 1.27 22.47 0.97
C ARG A 455 2.57 21.78 1.38
N LYS A 456 3.69 22.50 1.43
CA LYS A 456 4.97 21.94 1.89
C LYS A 456 4.95 21.68 3.40
N THR A 457 4.31 22.56 4.18
CA THR A 457 4.21 22.44 5.64
C THR A 457 2.97 21.64 6.06
N HIS A 458 1.90 21.70 5.28
CA HIS A 458 0.62 21.00 5.51
C HIS A 458 0.26 20.14 4.29
N PRO A 459 0.98 19.03 4.04
CA PRO A 459 0.76 18.19 2.87
C PRO A 459 -0.57 17.43 2.90
N LYS A 460 -1.18 17.26 4.07
CA LYS A 460 -2.50 16.62 4.23
C LYS A 460 -3.59 17.68 4.25
N ILE A 461 -4.21 17.93 3.10
CA ILE A 461 -5.33 18.86 2.97
C ILE A 461 -6.61 18.07 2.76
N HIS A 462 -7.65 18.40 3.52
CA HIS A 462 -9.00 17.89 3.34
C HIS A 462 -9.92 19.03 2.91
N VAL A 463 -10.76 18.80 1.92
CA VAL A 463 -11.63 19.81 1.31
C VAL A 463 -13.08 19.41 1.52
N PHE A 464 -13.80 20.24 2.26
CA PHE A 464 -15.22 20.13 2.51
C PHE A 464 -15.95 21.16 1.68
N LEU A 465 -16.94 20.72 0.91
CA LEU A 465 -17.88 21.66 0.32
C LEU A 465 -18.78 22.22 1.42
N GLN A 466 -18.89 23.54 1.44
CA GLN A 466 -19.77 24.27 2.35
C GLN A 466 -20.30 25.51 1.65
N THR A 467 -21.63 25.64 1.56
CA THR A 467 -22.25 26.92 1.22
C THR A 467 -21.96 27.90 2.37
N PRO A 468 -21.60 29.16 2.10
CA PRO A 468 -21.45 30.15 3.16
C PRO A 468 -22.70 30.12 4.05
N GLU A 469 -22.55 29.72 5.31
CA GLU A 469 -23.59 30.03 6.27
C GLU A 469 -23.59 31.55 6.40
N GLU A 470 -24.77 32.18 6.28
CA GLU A 470 -24.92 33.55 6.77
C GLU A 470 -24.35 33.57 8.19
N PRO A 471 -23.43 34.48 8.53
CA PRO A 471 -22.90 34.55 9.87
C PRO A 471 -24.10 34.67 10.81
N LYS A 472 -24.33 33.63 11.63
CA LYS A 472 -25.29 33.71 12.73
C LYS A 472 -24.82 34.90 13.57
N ALA A 473 -25.54 36.01 13.46
CA ALA A 473 -25.40 37.15 14.35
C ALA A 473 -25.28 36.58 15.76
N ALA A 474 -24.20 36.94 16.44
CA ALA A 474 -23.88 36.48 17.79
C ALA A 474 -25.19 36.44 18.60
N ARG A 475 -25.67 35.23 18.90
CA ARG A 475 -26.65 35.07 19.97
C ARG A 475 -25.89 35.45 21.22
N GLU A 476 -26.05 36.71 21.63
CA GLU A 476 -25.82 37.16 22.98
C GLU A 476 -26.47 36.11 23.91
N GLN A 477 -25.64 35.26 24.51
CA GLN A 477 -26.05 34.51 25.68
C GLN A 477 -26.12 35.53 26.81
N LYS A 478 -27.35 35.96 27.12
CA LYS A 478 -27.71 36.47 28.44
C LYS A 478 -27.88 35.31 29.40
#